data_AF-A0A2V9ZGL1-F1
#
_entry.id   AF-A0A2V9ZGL1-F1
#
_cell.length_a   1.000
_cell.length_b   1.000
_cell.length_c   1.000
_cell.angle_alpha   90.00
_cell.angle_beta   90.00
_cell.angle_gamma   90.00
#
_symmetry.space_group_name_H-M   'P 1'
#
loop_
_entity.id
_entity.type
_entity.pdbx_description
1 polymer ?
#
loop_
_entity_poly.entity_id
_entity_poly.type
_entity_poly.pdbx_seq_one_letter_code
_entity_poly.pdbx_strand_id
1 'polypeptide(L)'
;MNVRLATRENTFLSPQRRARRLIAVAALAATLLLIRAMDPVAAGAWLPFHPSCGAVSGLPCIFCGMTRALHFLLNGDFSRALYFNWLAFPLIAGVICLSVLLTMEIASQRQLLRLDLIASISSRRLAIILLMVAALWTVQAYLAVSQHKHELLNPGGPLYALFVK
;
A
#
# COMPACT_ATOMS: atom_id res chain seq x y z
N MET A 1 -32.42 -38.06 -3.64
CA MET A 1 -32.30 -36.69 -3.12
C MET A 1 -31.19 -36.65 -2.07
N ASN A 2 -29.91 -36.66 -2.47
CA ASN A 2 -28.75 -36.76 -1.56
C ASN A 2 -27.53 -36.01 -2.12
N VAL A 3 -27.61 -34.67 -2.24
CA VAL A 3 -26.50 -33.84 -2.77
C VAL A 3 -26.14 -32.68 -1.83
N ARG A 4 -26.71 -32.60 -0.62
CA ARG A 4 -26.50 -31.44 0.31
C ARG A 4 -25.65 -31.71 1.55
N LEU A 5 -24.95 -32.83 1.65
CA LEU A 5 -24.14 -33.14 2.84
C LEU A 5 -22.63 -33.05 2.63
N ALA A 6 -22.14 -32.91 1.39
CA ALA A 6 -20.70 -32.96 1.09
C ALA A 6 -19.96 -31.59 1.05
N THR A 7 -20.59 -30.48 1.46
CA THR A 7 -19.97 -29.14 1.43
C THR A 7 -19.60 -28.55 2.79
N ARG A 8 -19.86 -29.27 3.90
CA ARG A 8 -19.54 -28.79 5.26
C ARG A 8 -18.17 -29.17 5.79
N GLU A 9 -17.40 -29.99 5.07
CA GLU A 9 -16.25 -30.70 5.67
C GLU A 9 -14.87 -30.05 5.50
N ASN A 10 -14.73 -28.89 4.85
CA ASN A 10 -13.41 -28.27 4.66
C ASN A 10 -13.41 -26.73 4.80
N THR A 11 -13.91 -26.21 5.93
CA THR A 11 -13.69 -24.80 6.30
C THR A 11 -12.79 -24.61 7.51
N PHE A 12 -12.27 -25.70 8.10
CA PHE A 12 -11.34 -25.60 9.21
C PHE A 12 -9.95 -25.12 8.75
N LEU A 13 -9.40 -24.16 9.49
CA LEU A 13 -8.08 -23.60 9.19
C LEU A 13 -7.00 -24.61 9.59
N SER A 14 -6.25 -25.15 8.61
CA SER A 14 -5.16 -26.08 8.92
C SER A 14 -4.08 -25.42 9.80
N PRO A 15 -3.34 -26.19 10.64
CA PRO A 15 -2.32 -25.62 11.53
C PRO A 15 -1.28 -24.78 10.78
N GLN A 16 -0.85 -25.24 9.60
CA GLN A 16 0.08 -24.51 8.72
C GLN A 16 -0.53 -23.20 8.16
N ARG A 17 -1.83 -23.18 7.82
CA ARG A 17 -2.52 -21.96 7.38
C ARG A 17 -2.64 -20.96 8.52
N ARG A 18 -2.97 -21.43 9.72
CA ARG A 18 -3.04 -20.61 10.94
C ARG A 18 -1.70 -19.96 11.27
N ALA A 19 -0.61 -20.73 11.24
CA ALA A 19 0.74 -20.21 11.45
C ALA A 19 1.09 -19.12 10.42
N ARG A 20 0.80 -19.34 9.13
CA ARG A 20 0.98 -18.32 8.09
C ARG A 20 0.17 -17.05 8.31
N ARG A 21 -1.09 -17.16 8.78
CA ARG A 21 -1.91 -15.98 9.12
C ARG A 21 -1.32 -15.20 10.29
N LEU A 22 -0.87 -15.89 11.33
CA LEU A 22 -0.21 -15.27 12.47
C LEU A 22 1.06 -14.54 12.05
N ILE A 23 1.91 -15.18 11.24
CA ILE A 23 3.13 -14.55 10.69
C ILE A 23 2.76 -13.31 9.88
N ALA A 24 1.73 -13.38 9.02
CA ALA A 24 1.30 -12.24 8.21
C ALA A 24 0.82 -11.05 9.08
N VAL A 25 -0.02 -11.31 10.09
CA VAL A 25 -0.48 -10.27 11.02
C VAL A 25 0.69 -9.68 11.81
N ALA A 26 1.59 -10.52 12.32
CA ALA A 26 2.77 -10.08 13.05
C ALA A 26 3.71 -9.23 12.19
N ALA A 27 3.95 -9.64 10.94
CA ALA A 27 4.78 -8.89 9.99
C ALA A 27 4.15 -7.55 9.62
N LEU A 28 2.83 -7.49 9.40
CA LEU A 28 2.11 -6.24 9.15
C LEU A 28 2.20 -5.30 10.37
N ALA A 29 1.94 -5.81 11.57
CA ALA A 29 2.04 -5.03 12.81
C ALA A 29 3.46 -4.51 13.02
N ALA A 30 4.48 -5.36 12.88
CA ALA A 30 5.88 -4.96 13.00
C ALA A 30 6.26 -3.88 11.97
N THR A 31 5.80 -4.03 10.72
CA THR A 31 6.04 -3.04 9.67
C THR A 31 5.42 -1.69 10.01
N LEU A 32 4.16 -1.66 10.48
CA LEU A 32 3.51 -0.42 10.89
C LEU A 32 4.19 0.22 12.10
N LEU A 33 4.63 -0.58 13.07
CA LEU A 33 5.38 -0.09 14.23
C LEU A 33 6.73 0.50 13.82
N LEU A 34 7.45 -0.15 12.91
CA LEU A 34 8.71 0.37 12.35
C LEU A 34 8.49 1.70 11.62
N ILE A 35 7.45 1.79 10.77
CA ILE A 35 7.12 3.04 10.07
C ILE A 35 6.71 4.14 11.06
N ARG A 36 6.01 3.80 12.14
CA ARG A 36 5.65 4.76 13.19
C ARG A 36 6.88 5.27 13.94
N ALA A 37 7.82 4.39 14.27
CA ALA A 37 8.96 4.69 15.13
C ALA A 37 10.13 5.35 14.38
N MET A 38 10.37 4.96 13.14
CA MET A 38 11.45 5.50 12.32
C MET A 38 10.97 6.72 11.56
N ASP A 39 11.52 7.90 11.88
CA ASP A 39 11.25 9.11 11.09
C ASP A 39 11.90 8.96 9.69
N PRO A 40 11.11 8.85 8.62
CA PRO A 40 11.64 8.69 7.27
C PRO A 40 12.37 9.95 6.77
N VAL A 41 12.13 11.13 7.34
CA VAL A 41 12.84 12.37 7.01
C VAL A 41 14.25 12.32 7.59
N ALA A 42 14.36 11.96 8.87
CA ALA A 42 15.66 11.78 9.52
C ALA A 42 16.46 10.65 8.87
N ALA A 43 15.81 9.52 8.53
CA ALA A 43 16.48 8.38 7.89
C ALA A 43 17.07 8.73 6.50
N GLY A 44 16.47 9.68 5.78
CA GLY A 44 17.00 10.15 4.49
C GLY A 44 18.40 10.77 4.57
N ALA A 45 18.78 11.33 5.73
CA ALA A 45 20.12 11.88 5.93
C ALA A 45 21.21 10.80 6.11
N TRP A 46 20.82 9.56 6.42
CA TRP A 46 21.73 8.45 6.73
C TRP A 46 21.82 7.44 5.57
N LEU A 47 20.91 7.55 4.60
CA LEU A 47 20.87 6.68 3.43
C LEU A 47 21.68 7.31 2.29
N PRO A 48 22.70 6.61 1.74
CA PRO A 48 23.57 7.14 0.68
C PRO A 48 22.85 7.36 -0.65
N PHE A 49 21.60 6.88 -0.77
CA PHE A 49 20.76 7.03 -1.95
C PHE A 49 19.40 7.58 -1.51
N HIS A 50 18.88 8.56 -2.24
CA HIS A 50 17.48 8.95 -2.13
C HIS A 50 16.65 7.95 -2.96
N PRO A 51 15.97 6.97 -2.34
CA PRO A 51 15.32 5.89 -3.08
C PRO A 51 13.98 6.34 -3.73
N SER A 52 13.74 7.65 -3.85
CA SER A 52 12.52 8.15 -4.45
C SER A 52 12.64 8.12 -5.96
N CYS A 53 11.61 7.62 -6.65
CA CYS A 53 11.57 7.67 -8.11
C CYS A 53 11.64 9.11 -8.64
N GLY A 54 11.25 10.10 -7.82
CA GLY A 54 11.42 11.52 -8.12
C GLY A 54 12.88 11.97 -8.20
N ALA A 55 13.76 11.41 -7.36
CA ALA A 55 15.19 11.70 -7.42
C ALA A 55 15.83 11.26 -8.75
N VAL A 56 15.37 10.15 -9.33
CA VAL A 56 15.89 9.61 -10.60
C VAL A 56 15.19 10.21 -11.82
N SER A 57 13.86 10.28 -11.80
CA SER A 57 13.08 10.65 -12.99
C SER A 57 12.76 12.14 -13.09
N GLY A 58 12.78 12.87 -11.97
CA GLY A 58 12.31 14.26 -11.89
C GLY A 58 10.85 14.41 -11.47
N LEU A 59 10.04 13.34 -11.55
CA LEU A 59 8.61 13.36 -11.21
C LEU A 59 8.27 12.31 -10.13
N PRO A 60 7.29 12.60 -9.24
CA PRO A 60 6.86 11.63 -8.27
C PRO A 60 6.09 10.47 -8.92
N CYS A 61 6.41 9.27 -8.47
CA CYS A 61 5.63 8.06 -8.68
C CYS A 61 4.38 8.04 -7.78
N ILE A 62 3.42 7.15 -8.07
CA ILE A 62 2.18 7.00 -7.27
C ILE A 62 2.43 6.66 -5.79
N PHE A 63 3.55 5.99 -5.50
CA PHE A 63 3.96 5.61 -4.14
C PHE A 63 5.01 6.56 -3.54
N CYS A 64 5.36 7.63 -4.24
CA CYS A 64 6.36 8.56 -3.75
C CYS A 64 5.76 9.35 -2.56
N GLY A 65 6.56 9.51 -1.50
CA GLY A 65 6.08 10.05 -0.22
C GLY A 65 5.20 9.11 0.60
N MET A 66 4.98 7.85 0.18
CA MET A 66 4.06 6.94 0.86
C MET A 66 4.49 6.62 2.29
N THR A 67 5.77 6.32 2.50
CA THR A 67 6.31 6.01 3.83
C THR A 67 6.20 7.22 4.78
N ARG A 68 6.46 8.45 4.28
CA ARG A 68 6.26 9.69 5.05
C ARG A 68 4.80 9.90 5.41
N ALA A 69 3.91 9.73 4.44
CA ALA A 69 2.48 9.87 4.66
C ALA A 69 1.96 8.87 5.70
N LEU A 70 2.38 7.59 5.62
CA LEU A 70 2.03 6.57 6.61
C LEU A 70 2.61 6.88 7.99
N HIS A 71 3.85 7.36 8.08
CA HIS A 71 4.44 7.77 9.35
C HIS A 71 3.63 8.87 10.03
N PHE A 72 3.29 9.94 9.31
CA PHE A 72 2.45 11.02 9.84
C PHE A 72 1.04 10.53 10.18
N LEU A 73 0.43 9.71 9.32
CA LEU A 73 -0.90 9.16 9.53
C LEU A 73 -0.96 8.30 10.80
N LEU A 74 0.03 7.42 11.00
CA LEU A 74 0.13 6.61 12.20
C LEU A 74 0.32 7.47 13.44
N ASN A 75 1.11 8.55 13.35
CA ASN A 75 1.31 9.50 14.45
C ASN A 75 0.15 10.49 14.67
N GLY A 76 -0.92 10.41 13.87
CA GLY A 76 -2.14 11.23 14.02
C GLY A 76 -2.09 12.57 13.30
N ASP A 77 -1.03 12.86 12.53
CA ASP A 77 -0.93 14.07 11.71
C ASP A 77 -1.54 13.84 10.33
N PHE A 78 -2.88 13.94 10.28
CA PHE A 78 -3.65 13.73 9.05
C PHE A 78 -3.36 14.78 7.97
N SER A 79 -3.05 16.01 8.37
CA SER A 79 -2.78 17.10 7.42
C SER A 79 -1.49 16.84 6.66
N ARG A 80 -0.40 16.48 7.37
CA ARG A 80 0.86 16.11 6.71
C ARG A 80 0.73 14.81 5.95
N ALA A 81 -0.03 13.84 6.44
CA ALA A 81 -0.29 12.60 5.71
C ALA A 81 -0.96 12.87 4.35
N LEU A 82 -1.99 13.71 4.32
CA LEU A 82 -2.68 14.12 3.09
C LEU A 82 -1.77 14.90 2.16
N TYR A 83 -0.96 15.80 2.71
CA TYR A 83 0.04 16.56 1.96
C TYR A 83 1.04 15.64 1.24
N PHE A 84 1.57 14.61 1.91
CA PHE A 84 2.55 13.73 1.28
C PHE A 84 1.92 12.75 0.30
N ASN A 85 0.91 12.01 0.71
CA ASN A 85 0.23 11.06 -0.17
C ASN A 85 -1.14 10.65 0.38
N TRP A 86 -2.20 11.15 -0.24
CA TRP A 86 -3.58 10.82 0.16
C TRP A 86 -3.93 9.33 0.00
N LEU A 87 -3.19 8.56 -0.81
CA LEU A 87 -3.38 7.10 -0.92
C LEU A 87 -3.00 6.36 0.38
N ALA A 88 -2.40 7.04 1.37
CA ALA A 88 -2.14 6.49 2.69
C ALA A 88 -3.40 6.02 3.40
N PHE A 89 -4.50 6.75 3.22
CA PHE A 89 -5.76 6.49 3.88
C PHE A 89 -6.42 5.19 3.40
N PRO A 90 -6.66 4.97 2.09
CA PRO A 90 -7.19 3.70 1.62
C PRO A 90 -6.21 2.54 1.87
N LEU A 91 -4.89 2.78 1.81
CA LEU A 91 -3.89 1.76 2.11
C LEU A 91 -3.98 1.29 3.58
N ILE A 92 -3.96 2.21 4.54
CA ILE A 92 -4.04 1.84 5.96
C ILE A 92 -5.39 1.19 6.29
N ALA A 93 -6.49 1.67 5.68
CA ALA A 93 -7.80 1.06 5.83
C ALA A 93 -7.81 -0.39 5.31
N GLY A 94 -7.19 -0.63 4.16
CA GLY A 94 -7.02 -1.98 3.60
C GLY A 94 -6.18 -2.88 4.50
N VAL A 95 -5.08 -2.37 5.05
CA VAL A 95 -4.21 -3.12 5.98
C VAL A 95 -4.93 -3.45 7.29
N ILE A 96 -5.69 -2.51 7.86
CA ILE A 96 -6.50 -2.74 9.06
C ILE A 96 -7.58 -3.79 8.77
N CYS A 97 -8.32 -3.62 7.67
CA CYS A 97 -9.36 -4.56 7.27
C CYS A 97 -8.80 -5.97 7.06
N LEU A 98 -7.69 -6.11 6.34
CA LEU A 98 -7.00 -7.38 6.14
C LEU A 98 -6.55 -7.98 7.48
N SER A 99 -5.91 -7.19 8.35
CA SER A 99 -5.45 -7.65 9.67
C SER A 99 -6.61 -8.16 10.54
N VAL A 100 -7.74 -7.45 10.54
CA VAL A 100 -8.97 -7.84 11.25
C VAL A 100 -9.51 -9.15 10.68
N LEU A 101 -9.62 -9.27 9.36
CA LEU A 101 -10.10 -10.49 8.71
C LEU A 101 -9.21 -11.70 9.01
N LEU A 102 -7.88 -11.53 8.93
CA LEU A 102 -6.94 -12.59 9.28
C LEU A 102 -7.04 -13.00 10.75
N THR A 103 -7.20 -12.03 11.65
CA THR A 103 -7.39 -12.29 13.08
C THR A 103 -8.72 -13.00 13.35
N MET A 104 -9.79 -12.62 12.64
CA MET A 104 -11.08 -13.30 12.69
C MET A 104 -11.01 -14.73 12.17
N GLU A 105 -10.24 -15.01 11.11
CA GLU A 105 -9.99 -16.39 10.64
C GLU A 105 -9.29 -17.23 11.72
N ILE A 106 -8.27 -16.66 12.37
CA ILE A 106 -7.53 -17.32 13.45
C ILE A 106 -8.46 -17.57 14.65
N ALA A 107 -9.27 -16.60 15.06
CA ALA A 107 -10.19 -16.75 16.18
C ALA A 107 -11.31 -17.75 15.89
N SER A 108 -11.91 -17.66 14.70
CA SER A 108 -13.06 -18.49 14.31
C SER A 108 -12.67 -19.90 13.88
N GLN A 109 -11.37 -20.18 13.67
CA GLN A 109 -10.84 -21.40 13.03
C GLN A 109 -11.50 -21.71 11.69
N ARG A 110 -12.11 -20.71 11.05
CA ARG A 110 -12.85 -20.81 9.79
C ARG A 110 -12.13 -20.00 8.72
N GLN A 111 -12.00 -20.60 7.55
CA GLN A 111 -11.45 -19.90 6.39
C GLN A 111 -12.52 -18.96 5.81
N LEU A 112 -12.31 -17.65 5.97
CA LEU A 112 -13.20 -16.58 5.47
C LEU A 112 -12.68 -16.01 4.14
N LEU A 113 -11.36 -15.88 4.03
CA LEU A 113 -10.64 -15.33 2.91
C LEU A 113 -10.11 -16.48 2.02
N ARG A 114 -10.76 -16.68 0.86
CA ARG A 114 -10.10 -17.34 -0.27
C ARG A 114 -9.25 -16.31 -1.00
N LEU A 115 -7.94 -16.39 -0.85
CA LEU A 115 -6.97 -15.63 -1.67
C LEU A 115 -6.89 -16.14 -3.13
N ASP A 116 -7.78 -17.03 -3.56
CA ASP A 116 -7.89 -17.50 -4.96
C ASP A 116 -8.26 -16.36 -5.95
N LEU A 117 -8.53 -15.14 -5.44
CA LEU A 117 -8.89 -13.96 -6.23
C LEU A 117 -7.80 -13.47 -7.19
N ILE A 118 -6.54 -13.84 -6.97
CA ILE A 118 -5.38 -13.37 -7.77
C ILE A 118 -5.17 -14.26 -9.02
N ALA A 119 -5.70 -15.48 -9.05
CA ALA A 119 -5.32 -16.48 -10.05
C ALA A 119 -6.00 -16.32 -11.42
N SER A 120 -7.02 -15.46 -11.57
CA SER A 120 -7.79 -15.30 -12.81
C SER A 120 -8.01 -13.85 -13.23
N ILE A 121 -6.93 -13.07 -13.30
CA ILE A 121 -6.99 -11.74 -13.89
C ILE A 121 -7.16 -11.87 -15.41
N SER A 122 -8.37 -11.61 -15.89
CA SER A 122 -8.68 -11.46 -17.32
C SER A 122 -7.95 -10.24 -17.91
N SER A 123 -7.57 -10.32 -19.19
CA SER A 123 -6.95 -9.21 -19.94
C SER A 123 -7.74 -7.90 -19.86
N ARG A 124 -9.08 -7.98 -19.87
CA ARG A 124 -9.95 -6.80 -19.72
C ARG A 124 -9.82 -6.17 -18.33
N ARG A 125 -9.76 -6.99 -17.27
CA ARG A 125 -9.57 -6.50 -15.89
C ARG A 125 -8.18 -5.91 -15.72
N LEU A 126 -7.16 -6.54 -16.30
CA LEU A 126 -5.80 -6.00 -16.30
C LEU A 126 -5.75 -4.62 -16.98
N ALA A 127 -6.38 -4.47 -18.16
CA ALA A 127 -6.45 -3.20 -18.85
C ALA A 127 -7.14 -2.11 -18.01
N ILE A 128 -8.24 -2.44 -17.34
CA ILE A 128 -8.93 -1.51 -16.42
C ILE A 128 -8.03 -1.12 -15.25
N ILE A 129 -7.34 -2.09 -14.63
CA ILE A 129 -6.41 -1.82 -13.52
C ILE A 129 -5.28 -0.90 -13.98
N LEU A 130 -4.67 -1.19 -15.13
CA LEU A 130 -3.60 -0.36 -15.69
C LEU A 130 -4.08 1.07 -15.99
N LEU A 131 -5.29 1.21 -16.55
CA LEU A 131 -5.88 2.51 -16.84
C LEU A 131 -6.19 3.30 -15.55
N MET A 132 -6.69 2.64 -14.51
CA MET A 132 -6.91 3.27 -13.21
C MET A 132 -5.58 3.68 -12.55
N VAL A 133 -4.55 2.84 -12.61
CA VAL A 133 -3.22 3.18 -12.09
C VAL A 133 -2.63 4.38 -12.85
N ALA A 134 -2.78 4.41 -14.17
CA ALA A 134 -2.34 5.55 -14.99
C ALA A 134 -3.08 6.84 -14.62
N ALA A 135 -4.41 6.78 -14.46
CA ALA A 135 -5.22 7.93 -14.04
C ALA A 135 -4.89 8.41 -12.62
N LEU A 136 -4.63 7.50 -11.68
CA LEU A 136 -4.19 7.86 -10.33
C LEU A 136 -2.81 8.49 -10.35
N TRP A 137 -1.90 7.99 -11.20
CA TRP A 137 -0.58 8.59 -11.38
C TRP A 137 -0.66 10.00 -11.97
N THR A 138 -1.51 10.24 -12.97
CA THR A 138 -1.65 11.58 -13.55
C THR A 138 -2.20 12.59 -12.54
N VAL A 139 -3.19 12.20 -11.74
CA VAL A 139 -3.70 13.05 -10.64
C VAL A 139 -2.60 13.36 -9.62
N GLN A 140 -1.81 12.36 -9.22
CA GLN A 140 -0.71 12.57 -8.26
C GLN A 140 0.39 13.46 -8.83
N ALA A 141 0.79 13.25 -10.08
CA ALA A 141 1.77 14.08 -10.76
C ALA A 141 1.28 15.54 -10.89
N TYR A 142 0.02 15.73 -11.29
CA TYR A 142 -0.60 17.04 -11.38
C TYR A 142 -0.65 17.75 -10.01
N LEU A 143 -1.07 17.06 -8.95
CA LEU A 143 -1.09 17.63 -7.60
C LEU A 143 0.31 17.98 -7.09
N ALA A 144 1.32 17.17 -7.41
CA ALA A 144 2.69 17.47 -7.02
C ALA A 144 3.26 18.70 -7.72
N VAL A 145 2.98 18.85 -9.02
CA VAL A 145 3.40 20.02 -9.81
C VAL A 145 2.64 21.27 -9.38
N SER A 146 1.30 21.21 -9.29
CA SER A 146 0.46 22.36 -8.91
C SER A 146 0.71 22.84 -7.48
N GLN A 147 0.91 21.93 -6.53
CA GLN A 147 1.20 22.29 -5.13
C GLN A 147 2.68 22.55 -4.85
N HIS A 148 3.54 22.61 -5.88
CA HIS A 148 4.96 22.94 -5.75
C HIS A 148 5.66 22.13 -4.65
N LYS A 149 5.44 20.81 -4.62
CA LYS A 149 6.06 19.93 -3.62
C LYS A 149 7.53 19.71 -3.99
N HIS A 150 8.35 20.74 -3.78
CA HIS A 150 9.78 20.75 -4.13
C HIS A 150 10.56 19.60 -3.50
N GLU A 151 10.09 19.06 -2.38
CA GLU A 151 10.66 17.89 -1.71
C GLU A 151 10.52 16.57 -2.49
N LEU A 152 9.60 16.54 -3.46
CA LEU A 152 9.26 15.36 -4.27
C LEU A 152 9.67 15.50 -5.74
N LEU A 153 10.06 16.70 -6.16
CA LEU A 153 10.45 17.04 -7.51
C LEU A 153 11.97 17.21 -7.58
N ASN A 154 12.58 16.70 -8.65
CA ASN A 154 14.00 16.95 -8.92
C ASN A 154 14.13 17.80 -10.19
N PRO A 155 14.52 19.09 -10.08
CA PRO A 155 14.69 19.96 -11.23
C PRO A 155 15.73 19.48 -12.24
N GLY A 156 16.72 18.70 -11.78
CA GLY A 156 17.74 18.09 -12.63
C GLY A 156 17.28 16.79 -13.31
N GLY A 157 16.05 16.33 -13.03
CA GLY A 157 15.52 15.10 -13.59
C GLY A 157 15.00 15.27 -15.03
N PRO A 158 15.15 14.24 -15.90
CA PRO A 158 14.81 14.35 -17.31
C PRO A 158 13.33 14.61 -17.57
N LEU A 159 12.42 14.10 -16.73
CA LEU A 159 10.99 14.33 -16.90
C LEU A 159 10.55 15.70 -16.37
N TYR A 160 11.22 16.25 -15.36
CA TYR A 160 10.87 17.57 -14.83
C TYR A 160 11.00 18.65 -15.91
N ALA A 161 12.11 18.61 -16.67
CA ALA A 161 12.37 19.55 -17.77
C ALA A 161 11.37 19.45 -18.94
N LEU A 162 10.68 18.31 -19.10
CA LEU A 162 9.70 18.08 -20.15
C LEU A 162 8.29 18.54 -19.76
N PHE A 163 7.93 18.42 -18.48
CA PHE A 163 6.56 18.65 -18.00
C PHE A 163 6.36 19.95 -17.22
N VAL A 164 7.42 20.61 -16.75
CA VAL A 164 7.34 21.80 -15.87
C VAL A 164 7.99 23.04 -16.52
N LYS A 165 7.74 23.25 -17.83
CA LYS A 165 8.15 24.46 -18.56
C LYS A 165 7.11 25.58 -18.43
#